data_AF-K2RZ46-F1
#
_entry.id   AF-K2RZ46-F1
#
_cell.length_a   1.000
_cell.length_b   1.000
_cell.length_c   1.000
_cell.angle_alpha   90.00
_cell.angle_beta   90.00
_cell.angle_gamma   90.00
#
_symmetry.space_group_name_H-M   'P 1'
#
loop_
_entity.id
_entity.type
_entity.pdbx_description
1 polymer ?
#
loop_
_entity_poly.entity_id
_entity_poly.type
_entity_poly.pdbx_seq_one_letter_code
_entity_poly.pdbx_strand_id
1 'polypeptide(L)'
;MQNRRADPLSPGALGWGQARASKASNVLYVVTQFTPIDGAIIADKRVGRYRLLCLTVRIYLLGAATLFVFSLTAVIDAGVTPAIFITSLFLIAVGISGANGALAALVGGQFTREDGEIGAAEKGERAEHLERCQRLWRRIEHCHQSHIQ
;
A
#
# COMPACT_ATOMS: atom_id res chain seq x y z
N MET A 1 -20.66 -15.89 -11.36
CA MET A 1 -22.00 -15.69 -11.92
C MET A 1 -22.06 -14.30 -12.54
N GLN A 2 -22.07 -14.18 -13.87
CA GLN A 2 -22.22 -12.88 -14.55
C GLN A 2 -23.68 -12.72 -14.97
N ASN A 3 -24.34 -11.64 -14.55
CA ASN A 3 -25.69 -11.30 -14.99
C ASN A 3 -25.72 -11.13 -16.52
N ARG A 4 -26.87 -11.37 -17.15
CA ARG A 4 -27.01 -11.23 -18.61
C ARG A 4 -26.73 -9.77 -18.97
N ARG A 5 -26.05 -9.55 -20.10
CA ARG A 5 -25.58 -8.22 -20.52
C ARG A 5 -26.70 -7.17 -20.70
N ALA A 6 -27.97 -7.59 -20.71
CA ALA A 6 -29.14 -6.76 -20.94
C ALA A 6 -30.25 -7.01 -19.89
N ASP A 7 -29.88 -7.25 -18.62
CA ASP A 7 -30.86 -7.34 -17.54
C ASP A 7 -31.20 -5.93 -17.00
N PRO A 8 -32.41 -5.41 -17.21
CA PRO A 8 -32.82 -4.06 -16.77
C PRO A 8 -32.94 -3.93 -15.24
N LEU A 9 -32.84 -5.03 -14.49
CA LEU A 9 -32.93 -5.08 -13.03
C LEU A 9 -31.60 -4.81 -12.30
N SER A 10 -30.46 -4.76 -13.00
CA SER A 10 -29.16 -4.41 -12.38
C SER A 10 -28.23 -3.55 -13.25
N PRO A 11 -28.70 -2.47 -13.89
CA PRO A 11 -27.79 -1.40 -14.28
C PRO A 11 -27.24 -0.81 -12.96
N GLY A 12 -25.93 -0.86 -12.74
CA GLY A 12 -25.32 -0.20 -11.57
C GLY A 12 -25.69 1.29 -11.53
N ALA A 13 -25.41 2.00 -10.44
CA ALA A 13 -25.79 3.41 -10.25
C ALA A 13 -25.37 4.38 -11.41
N LEU A 14 -24.42 3.97 -12.27
CA LEU A 14 -23.97 4.69 -13.47
C LEU A 14 -24.57 4.17 -14.80
N GLY A 15 -25.51 3.23 -14.78
CA GLY A 15 -26.04 2.58 -15.98
C GLY A 15 -25.02 1.69 -16.72
N TRP A 16 -23.87 1.41 -16.11
CA TRP A 16 -22.82 0.62 -16.73
C TRP A 16 -23.12 -0.87 -16.61
N GLY A 17 -23.22 -1.54 -17.76
CA GLY A 17 -23.25 -3.01 -17.79
C GLY A 17 -21.97 -3.60 -17.20
N GLN A 18 -22.08 -4.80 -16.65
CA GLN A 18 -21.00 -5.49 -15.93
C GLN A 18 -19.65 -5.50 -16.68
N ALA A 19 -19.69 -5.73 -18.00
CA ALA A 19 -18.49 -5.76 -18.83
C ALA A 19 -17.75 -4.40 -18.93
N ARG A 20 -18.47 -3.27 -18.84
CA ARG A 20 -17.86 -1.94 -18.83
C ARG A 20 -17.27 -1.61 -17.46
N ALA A 21 -17.97 -1.96 -16.39
CA ALA A 21 -17.49 -1.80 -15.03
C ALA A 21 -16.17 -2.57 -14.78
N SER A 22 -16.12 -3.84 -15.16
CA SER A 22 -14.88 -4.65 -15.00
C SER A 22 -13.72 -4.10 -15.83
N LYS A 23 -13.97 -3.61 -17.04
CA LYS A 23 -12.92 -3.00 -17.87
C LYS A 23 -12.38 -1.71 -17.24
N ALA A 24 -13.25 -0.84 -16.72
CA ALA A 24 -12.84 0.38 -16.04
C ALA A 24 -12.00 0.07 -14.79
N SER A 25 -12.43 -0.91 -13.97
CA SER A 25 -11.67 -1.34 -12.78
C SER A 25 -10.30 -1.93 -13.14
N ASN A 26 -10.21 -2.74 -14.21
CA ASN A 26 -8.93 -3.28 -14.66
C ASN A 26 -7.97 -2.18 -15.15
N VAL A 27 -8.46 -1.21 -15.92
CA VAL A 27 -7.63 -0.07 -16.36
C VAL A 27 -7.15 0.73 -15.16
N LEU A 28 -8.05 1.02 -14.21
CA LEU A 28 -7.69 1.73 -12.99
C LEU A 28 -6.64 0.97 -12.17
N TYR A 29 -6.77 -0.35 -12.07
CA TYR A 29 -5.79 -1.21 -11.40
C TYR A 29 -4.42 -1.10 -12.05
N VAL A 30 -4.34 -1.23 -13.37
CA VAL A 30 -3.08 -1.12 -14.12
C VAL A 30 -2.42 0.23 -13.86
N VAL A 31 -3.16 1.34 -13.93
CA VAL A 31 -2.53 2.64 -13.71
C VAL A 31 -2.11 2.84 -12.25
N THR A 32 -2.88 2.31 -11.30
CA THR A 32 -2.50 2.35 -9.87
C THR A 32 -1.17 1.62 -9.63
N GLN A 33 -0.89 0.56 -10.39
CA GLN A 33 0.38 -0.18 -10.33
C GLN A 33 1.54 0.51 -11.04
N PHE A 34 1.29 1.34 -12.06
CA PHE A 34 2.33 2.15 -12.71
C PHE A 34 2.69 3.41 -11.90
N THR A 35 1.72 3.99 -11.21
CA THR A 35 1.90 5.18 -10.36
C THR A 35 3.07 5.13 -9.37
N PRO A 36 3.34 4.02 -8.64
CA PRO A 36 4.50 3.96 -7.75
C PRO A 36 5.84 4.11 -8.48
N ILE A 37 5.93 3.77 -9.77
CA ILE A 37 7.15 3.95 -10.57
C ILE A 37 7.41 5.45 -10.79
N ASP A 38 6.39 6.19 -11.21
CA ASP A 38 6.50 7.65 -11.37
C ASP A 38 6.73 8.36 -10.03
N GLY A 39 6.05 7.90 -8.98
CA GLY A 39 6.24 8.39 -7.61
C GLY A 39 7.65 8.16 -7.06
N ALA A 40 8.26 7.01 -7.39
CA ALA A 40 9.65 6.70 -7.01
C ALA A 40 10.64 7.62 -7.73
N ILE A 41 10.45 7.86 -9.04
CA ILE A 41 11.32 8.77 -9.81
C ILE A 41 11.27 10.20 -9.23
N ILE A 42 10.10 10.66 -8.77
CA ILE A 42 9.93 11.96 -8.13
C ILE A 42 10.63 12.00 -6.75
N ALA A 43 10.59 10.89 -6.00
CA ALA A 43 11.30 10.75 -4.73
C ALA A 43 12.82 10.87 -4.90
N ASP A 44 13.37 10.29 -5.97
CA ASP A 44 14.80 10.27 -6.25
C ASP A 44 15.34 11.64 -6.69
N LYS A 45 14.51 12.48 -7.31
CA LYS A 45 14.91 13.76 -7.91
C LYS A 45 15.00 14.96 -6.94
N ARG A 46 15.21 14.76 -5.63
CA ARG A 46 15.45 15.79 -4.57
C ARG A 46 14.23 16.34 -3.81
N VAL A 47 13.09 15.68 -3.84
CA VAL A 47 11.96 16.05 -2.97
C VAL A 47 12.09 15.25 -1.67
N GLY A 48 12.65 15.87 -0.62
CA GLY A 48 12.85 15.18 0.68
C GLY A 48 11.61 14.42 1.14
N ARG A 49 11.78 13.26 1.78
CA ARG A 49 10.74 12.25 2.10
C ARG A 49 9.44 12.86 2.66
N TYR A 50 9.57 13.86 3.53
CA TYR A 50 8.44 14.59 4.11
C TYR A 50 7.63 15.40 3.09
N ARG A 51 8.29 16.08 2.15
CA ARG A 51 7.61 16.87 1.10
C ARG A 51 6.85 15.97 0.11
N LEU A 52 7.38 14.78 -0.16
CA LEU A 52 6.67 13.78 -0.97
C LEU A 52 5.39 13.33 -0.28
N LEU A 53 5.46 13.00 1.02
CA LEU A 53 4.27 12.65 1.81
C LEU A 53 3.23 13.78 1.80
N CYS A 54 3.65 15.02 2.02
CA CYS A 54 2.72 16.16 1.97
C CYS A 54 2.06 16.31 0.59
N LEU A 55 2.79 16.07 -0.50
CA LEU A 55 2.26 16.16 -1.85
C LEU A 55 1.23 15.07 -2.14
N THR A 56 1.55 13.81 -1.81
CA THR A 56 0.63 12.68 -2.05
C THR A 56 -0.64 12.80 -1.23
N VAL A 57 -0.55 13.27 0.02
CA VAL A 57 -1.71 13.56 0.87
C VAL A 57 -2.56 14.69 0.30
N ARG A 58 -1.96 15.75 -0.25
CA ARG A 58 -2.72 16.82 -0.93
C ARG A 58 -3.50 16.30 -2.14
N ILE A 59 -2.88 15.46 -2.97
CA ILE A 59 -3.55 14.86 -4.14
C ILE A 59 -4.71 13.95 -3.68
N TYR A 60 -4.49 13.14 -2.65
CA TYR A 60 -5.54 12.30 -2.05
C TYR A 60 -6.73 13.14 -1.57
N LEU A 61 -6.48 14.24 -0.85
CA LEU A 61 -7.52 15.14 -0.36
C LEU A 61 -8.32 15.79 -1.50
N LEU A 62 -7.65 16.20 -2.58
CA LEU A 62 -8.33 16.73 -3.77
C LEU A 62 -9.23 15.68 -4.44
N GLY A 63 -8.76 14.44 -4.57
CA GLY A 63 -9.55 13.34 -5.12
C GLY A 63 -10.77 13.02 -4.24
N ALA A 64 -10.57 12.94 -2.91
CA ALA A 64 -11.63 12.69 -1.95
C ALA A 64 -12.67 13.83 -1.92
N ALA A 65 -12.24 15.10 -1.99
CA ALA A 65 -13.13 16.24 -2.06
C ALA A 65 -13.97 16.23 -3.34
N THR A 66 -13.35 15.92 -4.49
CA THR A 66 -14.07 15.82 -5.78
C THR A 66 -15.11 14.70 -5.74
N LEU A 67 -14.75 13.53 -5.19
CA LEU A 67 -15.68 12.42 -5.03
C LEU A 67 -16.83 12.76 -4.06
N PHE A 68 -16.56 13.49 -3.00
CA PHE A 68 -17.55 13.92 -2.02
C PHE A 68 -18.58 14.91 -2.61
N VAL A 69 -18.10 15.95 -3.31
CA VAL A 69 -18.97 16.93 -4.00
C VAL A 69 -19.85 16.23 -5.04
N PHE A 70 -19.26 15.27 -5.75
CA PHE A 70 -19.95 14.47 -6.74
C PHE A 70 -21.00 13.53 -6.13
N SER A 71 -20.71 12.93 -4.98
CA SER A 71 -21.66 12.09 -4.24
C SER A 71 -22.85 12.89 -3.70
N LEU A 72 -22.67 14.17 -3.37
CA LEU A 72 -23.76 15.06 -2.95
C LEU A 72 -24.64 15.50 -4.13
N THR A 73 -24.05 15.67 -5.32
CA THR A 73 -24.77 16.07 -6.54
C THR A 73 -25.35 14.84 -7.25
N ALA A 74 -26.16 14.06 -6.54
CA ALA A 74 -26.78 12.81 -7.01
C ALA A 74 -27.98 13.04 -7.95
N VAL A 75 -27.90 14.01 -8.87
CA VAL A 75 -28.89 14.18 -9.95
C VAL A 75 -28.18 14.22 -11.29
N ILE A 76 -28.50 13.19 -12.07
CA ILE A 76 -27.81 12.69 -13.25
C ILE A 76 -28.55 13.26 -14.46
N ASP A 77 -28.13 14.42 -14.98
CA ASP A 77 -28.71 14.96 -16.22
C ASP A 77 -27.66 15.31 -17.29
N ALA A 78 -26.39 15.43 -16.93
CA ALA A 78 -25.31 15.64 -17.89
C ALA A 78 -24.43 14.41 -17.92
N GLY A 79 -24.29 13.72 -19.06
CA GLY A 79 -23.42 12.54 -19.27
C GLY A 79 -21.92 12.73 -18.99
N VAL A 80 -21.54 13.80 -18.30
CA VAL A 80 -20.21 14.14 -17.76
C VAL A 80 -19.94 13.43 -16.41
N THR A 81 -21.01 13.03 -15.71
CA THR A 81 -21.02 12.26 -14.45
C THR A 81 -20.01 11.09 -14.41
N PRO A 82 -20.02 10.14 -15.37
CA PRO A 82 -19.09 9.01 -15.35
C PRO A 82 -17.60 9.39 -15.41
N ALA A 83 -17.25 10.44 -16.15
CA ALA A 83 -15.85 10.82 -16.36
C ALA A 83 -15.23 11.39 -15.09
N ILE A 84 -15.94 12.31 -14.42
CA ILE A 84 -15.50 12.94 -13.17
C ILE A 84 -15.35 11.88 -12.07
N PHE A 85 -16.24 10.89 -12.03
CA PHE A 85 -16.15 9.77 -11.10
C PHE A 85 -14.87 8.95 -11.32
N ILE A 86 -14.56 8.56 -12.56
CA ILE A 86 -13.32 7.82 -12.88
C ILE A 86 -12.09 8.66 -12.51
N THR A 87 -12.07 9.94 -12.88
CA THR A 87 -10.94 10.84 -12.58
C THR A 87 -10.75 10.99 -11.07
N SER A 88 -11.82 11.09 -10.28
CA SER A 88 -11.72 11.18 -8.81
C SER A 88 -11.15 9.90 -8.21
N LEU A 89 -11.61 8.73 -8.64
CA LEU A 89 -11.08 7.44 -8.21
C LEU A 89 -9.60 7.28 -8.56
N PHE A 90 -9.21 7.78 -9.73
CA PHE A 90 -7.82 7.80 -10.17
C PHE A 90 -6.92 8.62 -9.24
N LEU A 91 -7.32 9.87 -8.93
CA LEU A 91 -6.56 10.73 -8.01
C LEU A 91 -6.43 10.09 -6.62
N ILE A 92 -7.50 9.47 -6.12
CA ILE A 92 -7.50 8.77 -4.83
C ILE A 92 -6.53 7.60 -4.86
N ALA A 93 -6.61 6.75 -5.88
CA ALA A 93 -5.76 5.57 -6.02
C ALA A 93 -4.27 5.96 -6.07
N VAL A 94 -3.95 7.02 -6.82
CA VAL A 94 -2.60 7.58 -6.92
C VAL A 94 -2.10 8.12 -5.57
N GLY A 95 -2.96 8.83 -4.85
CA GLY A 95 -2.62 9.39 -3.54
C GLY A 95 -2.31 8.33 -2.49
N ILE A 96 -3.12 7.27 -2.42
CA ILE A 96 -2.97 6.18 -1.44
C ILE A 96 -1.69 5.38 -1.70
N SER A 97 -1.43 4.98 -2.96
CA SER A 97 -0.24 4.19 -3.29
C SER A 97 1.05 4.96 -2.99
N GLY A 98 1.09 6.25 -3.34
CA GLY A 98 2.23 7.13 -3.05
C GLY A 98 2.42 7.41 -1.56
N ALA A 99 1.34 7.62 -0.81
CA ALA A 99 1.40 7.81 0.64
C ALA A 99 1.96 6.59 1.37
N ASN A 100 1.51 5.38 1.02
CA ASN A 100 2.01 4.14 1.61
C ASN A 100 3.51 3.94 1.39
N GLY A 101 4.01 4.22 0.18
CA GLY A 101 5.45 4.16 -0.12
C GLY A 101 6.27 5.18 0.69
N ALA A 102 5.79 6.43 0.78
CA ALA A 102 6.44 7.48 1.57
C ALA A 102 6.42 7.17 3.08
N LEU A 103 5.31 6.62 3.60
CA LEU A 103 5.18 6.18 4.99
C LEU A 103 6.19 5.09 5.32
N ALA A 104 6.34 4.06 4.47
CA ALA A 104 7.33 3.00 4.66
C ALA A 104 8.77 3.54 4.73
N ALA A 105 9.12 4.50 3.85
CA ALA A 105 10.44 5.13 3.85
C ALA A 105 10.70 6.05 5.06
N LEU A 106 9.66 6.65 5.64
CA LEU A 106 9.75 7.43 6.87
C LEU A 106 9.90 6.51 8.09
N VAL A 107 9.11 5.44 8.15
CA VAL A 107 9.16 4.43 9.22
C VAL A 107 10.53 3.74 9.24
N GLY A 108 11.05 3.33 8.09
CA GLY A 108 12.41 2.77 8.00
C GLY A 108 13.51 3.75 8.44
N GLY A 109 13.30 5.05 8.24
CA GLY A 109 14.21 6.08 8.74
C GLY A 109 14.18 6.25 10.27
N GLN A 110 13.04 5.97 10.91
CA GLN A 110 12.89 6.06 12.36
C GLN A 110 13.52 4.87 13.10
N PHE A 111 13.66 3.72 12.44
CA PHE A 111 14.35 2.55 13.02
C PHE A 111 15.88 2.60 12.90
N THR A 112 16.48 3.67 12.36
CA THR A 112 17.94 3.72 12.09
C THR A 112 18.77 4.46 13.16
N ARG A 113 18.23 4.82 14.33
CA ARG A 113 19.03 5.33 15.49
C ARG A 113 18.32 4.89 16.78
N GLU A 114 18.84 3.95 17.59
CA GLU A 114 19.92 4.12 18.58
C GLU A 114 20.79 2.85 18.87
N ASP A 115 21.05 1.92 17.94
CA ASP A 115 21.91 0.75 18.26
C ASP A 115 23.43 1.02 18.13
N GLY A 116 23.83 2.28 17.95
CA GLY A 116 25.20 2.67 17.65
C GLY A 116 26.12 2.87 18.86
N GLU A 117 25.61 3.24 20.03
CA GLU A 117 26.45 3.56 21.20
C GLU A 117 26.12 2.78 22.48
N ILE A 118 25.02 2.03 22.51
CA ILE A 118 24.69 1.10 23.62
C ILE A 118 24.73 -0.38 23.22
N GLY A 119 24.85 -0.71 21.93
CA GLY A 119 24.78 -2.09 21.44
C GLY A 119 26.11 -2.86 21.34
N ALA A 120 27.27 -2.21 21.42
CA ALA A 120 28.56 -2.91 21.27
C ALA A 120 28.89 -3.84 22.46
N ALA A 121 28.42 -3.49 23.66
CA ALA A 121 28.59 -4.31 24.86
C ALA A 121 27.56 -5.46 24.94
N GLU A 122 26.29 -5.19 24.62
CA GLU A 122 25.21 -6.18 24.75
C GLU A 122 25.21 -7.20 23.59
N LYS A 123 25.67 -6.82 22.39
CA LYS A 123 25.75 -7.72 21.23
C LYS A 123 26.83 -8.80 21.40
N GLY A 124 27.91 -8.49 22.12
CA GLY A 124 28.92 -9.46 22.52
C GLY A 124 28.34 -10.49 23.51
N GLU A 125 27.58 -10.02 24.50
CA GLU A 125 26.96 -10.89 25.51
C GLU A 125 25.83 -11.77 24.93
N ARG A 126 25.03 -11.24 24.00
CA ARG A 126 24.03 -12.02 23.26
C ARG A 126 24.64 -13.07 22.33
N ALA A 127 25.78 -12.76 21.69
CA ALA A 127 26.49 -13.72 20.86
C ALA A 127 27.06 -14.88 21.70
N GLU A 128 27.68 -14.58 22.85
CA GLU A 128 28.15 -15.61 23.78
C GLU A 128 27.01 -16.45 24.37
N HIS A 129 25.86 -15.83 24.66
CA HIS A 129 24.70 -16.55 25.19
C HIS A 129 24.08 -17.50 24.15
N LEU A 130 23.97 -17.05 22.89
CA LEU A 130 23.50 -17.89 21.78
C LEU A 130 24.43 -19.08 21.52
N GLU A 131 25.75 -18.86 21.56
CA GLU A 131 26.70 -19.97 21.46
C GLU A 131 26.57 -20.96 22.63
N ARG A 132 26.34 -20.46 23.85
CA ARG A 132 26.17 -21.29 25.05
C ARG A 132 24.91 -22.14 24.94
N CYS A 133 23.80 -21.58 24.46
CA CYS A 133 22.57 -22.31 24.19
C CYS A 133 22.73 -23.34 23.06
N GLN A 134 23.44 -23.00 21.97
CA GLN A 134 23.72 -23.98 20.90
C GLN A 134 24.61 -25.14 21.37
N ARG A 135 25.57 -24.88 22.26
CA ARG A 135 26.40 -25.94 22.88
C ARG A 135 25.58 -26.83 23.80
N LEU A 136 24.68 -26.26 24.60
CA LEU A 136 23.80 -27.02 25.49
C LEU A 136 22.79 -27.86 24.72
N TRP A 137 22.21 -27.33 23.64
CA TRP A 137 21.28 -28.09 22.81
C TRP A 137 22.00 -29.27 22.14
N ARG A 138 23.17 -29.09 21.53
CA ARG A 138 23.93 -30.24 20.99
C ARG A 138 24.23 -31.35 22.02
N ARG A 139 24.41 -30.99 23.31
CA ARG A 139 24.58 -31.98 24.38
C ARG A 139 23.29 -32.72 24.74
N ILE A 140 22.15 -32.02 24.79
CA ILE A 140 20.86 -32.65 25.05
C ILE A 140 20.46 -33.57 23.89
N GLU A 141 20.71 -33.16 22.64
CA GLU A 141 20.46 -33.97 21.44
C GLU A 141 21.29 -35.28 21.47
N HIS A 142 22.58 -35.18 21.81
CA HIS A 142 23.44 -36.36 21.99
C HIS A 142 22.96 -37.28 23.11
N CYS A 143 22.51 -36.73 24.25
CA CYS A 143 22.01 -37.51 25.37
C CYS A 143 20.68 -38.19 25.03
N HIS A 144 19.81 -37.51 24.28
CA HIS A 144 18.54 -38.05 23.80
C HIS A 144 18.77 -39.22 22.85
N GLN A 145 19.73 -39.11 21.93
CA GLN A 145 20.03 -40.15 20.95
C GLN A 145 20.68 -41.40 21.56
N SER A 146 21.42 -41.25 22.68
CA SER A 146 21.96 -42.40 23.44
C SER A 146 20.94 -43.14 24.29
N HIS A 147 19.78 -42.53 24.58
CA HIS A 147 18.72 -43.12 25.40
C HIS A 147 17.63 -43.85 24.58
N ILE A 148 17.68 -43.72 23.24
CA ILE A 148 16.74 -44.35 22.29
C ILE A 148 17.32 -45.65 21.68
N GLN A 149 18.58 -45.97 21.95
CA GLN A 149 19.23 -47.26 21.63
C GLN A 149 19.18 -48.18 22.85
#